data_AF-A0A0V1NX43-F1
#
_entry.id   AF-A0A0V1NX43-F1
#
_cell.length_a   1.000
_cell.length_b   1.000
_cell.length_c   1.000
_cell.angle_alpha   90.00
_cell.angle_beta   90.00
_cell.angle_gamma   90.00
#
_symmetry.space_group_name_H-M   'P 1'
#
loop_
_entity.id
_entity.type
_entity.pdbx_description
1 polymer ?
#
loop_
_entity_poly.entity_id
_entity_poly.type
_entity_poly.pdbx_seq_one_letter_code
_entity_poly.pdbx_strand_id
1 'polypeptide(L)'
;MAENLHLVLNERGNCNLVHEGRVYNLKRTNMEDKQWICRRVKKGCRGSIHTNLDVDAVLDCNPHADDCIPDNDILYKMEKKTALKRRAAEEMKTVPQIYHESASAVHHESESRSASADLETAGGLPPTRQ
;
A
#
# COMPACT_ATOMS: atom_id res chain seq x y z
N MET A 1 24.49 6.53 -11.69
CA MET A 1 24.18 6.23 -10.28
C MET A 1 22.71 6.54 -10.11
N ALA A 2 21.91 5.62 -9.56
CA ALA A 2 20.51 5.92 -9.25
C ALA A 2 20.54 6.97 -8.12
N GLU A 3 20.04 8.16 -8.41
CA GLU A 3 19.87 9.18 -7.38
C GLU A 3 18.85 8.65 -6.37
N ASN A 4 19.13 8.78 -5.07
CA ASN A 4 18.30 8.21 -4.00
C ASN A 4 17.00 9.02 -3.84
N LEU A 5 16.10 8.90 -4.82
CA LEU A 5 14.76 9.47 -4.82
C LEU A 5 13.81 8.50 -4.15
N HIS A 6 13.10 8.97 -3.12
CA HIS A 6 12.15 8.16 -2.38
C HIS A 6 10.82 8.91 -2.21
N LEU A 7 9.71 8.29 -2.64
CA LEU A 7 8.38 8.87 -2.47
C LEU A 7 7.73 8.39 -1.17
N VAL A 8 7.24 9.34 -0.38
CA VAL A 8 6.52 9.05 0.86
C VAL A 8 5.16 9.74 0.88
N LEU A 9 4.15 9.09 1.47
CA LEU A 9 2.85 9.70 1.67
C LEU A 9 2.85 10.57 2.93
N ASN A 10 2.34 11.79 2.81
CA ASN A 10 2.16 12.68 3.94
C ASN A 10 0.81 12.47 4.66
N GLU A 11 0.59 13.23 5.74
CA GLU A 11 -0.61 13.11 6.56
C GLU A 11 -1.90 13.43 5.80
N ARG A 12 -1.82 14.29 4.78
CA ARG A 12 -2.94 14.70 3.93
C ARG A 12 -3.17 13.75 2.75
N GLY A 13 -2.39 12.68 2.64
CA GLY A 13 -2.47 11.71 1.55
C GLY A 13 -1.74 12.11 0.27
N ASN A 14 -1.05 13.25 0.25
CA ASN A 14 -0.26 13.66 -0.91
C ASN A 14 1.13 13.00 -0.90
N CYS A 15 1.70 12.79 -2.08
CA CYS A 15 3.07 12.30 -2.23
C CYS A 15 4.08 13.44 -2.01
N ASN A 16 5.09 13.17 -1.20
CA ASN A 16 6.27 13.99 -1.04
C ASN A 16 7.49 13.23 -1.58
N LEU A 17 8.44 13.97 -2.13
CA LEU A 17 9.75 13.44 -2.51
C LEU A 17 10.71 13.59 -1.34
N VAL A 18 11.53 12.58 -1.11
CA VAL A 18 12.64 12.57 -0.16
C VAL A 18 13.92 12.40 -0.95
N HIS A 19 14.86 13.32 -0.73
CA HIS A 19 16.19 13.30 -1.31
C HIS A 19 17.15 13.91 -0.29
N GLU A 20 18.30 13.26 -0.04
CA GLU A 20 19.30 13.69 0.96
C GLU A 20 18.72 13.99 2.37
N GLY A 21 17.73 13.21 2.81
CA GLY A 21 17.06 13.42 4.10
C GLY A 21 16.20 14.68 4.17
N ARG A 22 15.98 15.39 3.06
CA ARG A 22 15.09 16.55 2.97
C ARG A 22 13.78 16.18 2.30
N VAL A 23 12.70 16.84 2.73
CA VAL A 23 11.36 16.59 2.19
C VAL A 23 11.00 17.71 1.19
N TYR A 24 10.50 17.31 0.03
CA TYR A 24 10.01 18.19 -1.02
C TYR A 24 8.53 17.93 -1.27
N ASN A 25 7.77 19.00 -1.48
CA ASN A 25 6.35 18.95 -1.79
C ASN A 25 6.21 19.05 -3.32
N LEU A 26 5.34 18.22 -3.88
CA LEU A 26 4.97 18.34 -5.29
C LEU A 26 4.33 19.72 -5.52
N LYS A 27 4.91 20.50 -6.42
CA LYS A 27 4.40 21.82 -6.79
C LYS A 27 3.65 21.78 -8.11
N ARG A 28 4.20 21.08 -9.10
CA ARG A 28 3.62 20.93 -10.44
C ARG A 28 3.91 19.53 -10.99
N THR A 29 2.98 19.04 -11.79
CA THR A 29 3.17 17.89 -12.69
C THR A 29 2.82 18.39 -14.08
N ASN A 30 3.77 18.31 -15.01
CA ASN A 30 3.51 18.56 -16.43
C ASN A 30 3.40 17.21 -17.16
N MET A 31 3.38 17.25 -18.50
CA MET A 31 3.25 16.03 -19.31
C MET A 31 4.43 15.07 -19.16
N GLU A 32 5.64 15.61 -18.96
CA GLU A 32 6.89 14.83 -19.00
C GLU A 32 7.67 14.89 -17.68
N ASP A 33 7.38 15.86 -16.82
CA ASP A 33 8.16 16.13 -15.62
C ASP A 33 7.32 16.49 -14.39
N LYS A 34 8.00 16.53 -13.24
CA LYS A 34 7.46 16.97 -11.96
C LYS A 34 8.40 17.96 -11.31
N GLN A 35 7.83 19.03 -10.76
CA GLN A 35 8.55 20.01 -9.97
C GLN A 35 8.28 19.80 -8.48
N TRP A 36 9.35 19.65 -7.71
CA TRP A 36 9.35 19.43 -6.27
C TRP A 36 10.04 20.59 -5.56
N ILE A 37 9.39 21.17 -4.55
CA ILE A 37 9.94 22.31 -3.79
C ILE A 37 10.25 21.90 -2.36
N CYS A 38 11.41 22.32 -1.85
CA CYS A 38 11.80 22.03 -0.48
C CYS A 38 10.72 22.49 0.50
N ARG A 39 10.35 21.64 1.45
CA ARG A 39 9.32 21.97 2.46
C ARG A 39 9.64 23.23 3.26
N ARG A 40 10.92 23.58 3.34
CA ARG A 40 11.44 24.73 4.09
C ARG A 40 11.48 26.03 3.29
N VAL A 41 10.70 26.14 2.20
CA VAL A 41 10.52 27.43 1.49
C VAL A 41 10.15 28.59 2.41
N LYS A 42 9.30 28.35 3.42
CA LYS A 42 8.92 29.37 4.41
C LYS A 42 10.04 29.76 5.37
N LYS A 43 11.12 29.00 5.41
CA LYS A 43 12.33 29.26 6.20
C LYS A 43 13.48 29.79 5.33
N GLY A 44 13.19 30.25 4.11
CA GLY A 44 14.19 30.85 3.21
C GLY A 44 14.87 29.86 2.26
N CYS A 45 14.60 28.56 2.38
CA CYS A 45 15.19 27.58 1.47
C CYS A 45 14.59 27.66 0.06
N ARG A 46 15.43 27.74 -0.98
CA ARG A 46 14.99 27.76 -2.38
C ARG A 46 15.23 26.44 -3.13
N GLY A 47 15.66 25.41 -2.41
CA GLY A 47 15.97 24.11 -3.00
C GLY A 47 14.76 23.52 -3.72
N SER A 48 14.98 23.02 -4.93
CA SER A 48 13.97 22.37 -5.75
C SER A 48 14.59 21.26 -6.57
N ILE A 49 13.77 20.28 -6.94
CA ILE A 49 14.17 19.18 -7.81
C ILE A 49 13.14 19.11 -8.94
N HIS A 50 13.60 19.02 -10.17
CA HIS A 50 12.81 18.61 -11.32
C HIS A 50 13.14 17.16 -11.61
N THR A 51 12.12 16.31 -11.64
CA THR A 51 12.28 14.90 -12.03
C THR A 51 11.49 14.63 -13.29
N ASN A 52 11.77 13.52 -13.97
CA ASN A 52 10.82 12.98 -14.93
C ASN A 52 9.50 12.57 -14.24
N LEU A 53 8.49 12.24 -15.05
CA LEU A 53 7.15 11.88 -14.56
C LEU A 53 7.16 10.70 -13.57
N ASP A 54 8.01 9.70 -13.80
CA ASP A 54 8.10 8.49 -12.97
C ASP A 54 8.99 8.65 -11.74
N VAL A 55 9.67 9.80 -11.61
CA VAL A 55 10.51 10.15 -10.44
C VAL A 55 11.67 9.17 -10.25
N ASP A 56 12.24 8.67 -11.34
CA ASP A 56 13.41 7.78 -11.32
C ASP A 56 14.72 8.50 -11.72
N ALA A 57 14.60 9.72 -12.27
CA ALA A 57 15.73 10.55 -12.66
C ALA A 57 15.50 12.02 -12.28
N VAL A 58 16.56 12.69 -11.83
CA VAL A 58 16.59 14.15 -11.68
C VAL A 58 17.02 14.77 -13.00
N LEU A 59 16.22 15.72 -13.47
CA LEU A 59 16.46 16.49 -14.70
C LEU A 59 17.21 17.79 -14.38
N ASP A 60 16.89 18.41 -13.24
CA ASP A 60 17.48 19.67 -12.79
C ASP A 60 17.28 19.83 -11.27
N CYS A 61 18.19 20.55 -10.60
CA CYS A 61 18.03 20.87 -9.19
C CYS A 61 18.56 22.26 -8.85
N ASN A 62 17.83 22.94 -7.97
CA ASN A 62 18.29 24.19 -7.34
C ASN A 62 18.89 23.88 -5.97
N PRO A 63 20.01 24.53 -5.61
CA PRO A 63 20.66 24.29 -4.34
C PRO A 63 19.82 24.76 -3.15
N HIS A 64 20.11 24.18 -1.99
CA HIS A 64 19.55 24.61 -0.72
C HIS A 64 20.22 25.88 -0.20
N ALA A 65 19.55 26.54 0.75
CA ALA A 65 20.23 27.49 1.64
C ALA A 65 21.16 26.74 2.59
N ASP A 66 22.26 27.37 3.01
CA ASP A 66 23.30 26.76 3.85
C ASP A 66 22.76 26.25 5.19
N ASP A 67 21.72 26.89 5.73
CA ASP A 67 21.05 26.53 6.98
C ASP A 67 19.92 25.50 6.81
N CYS A 68 19.74 24.95 5.61
CA CYS A 68 18.70 23.98 5.32
C CYS A 68 19.08 22.57 5.83
N ILE A 69 18.89 22.35 7.13
CA ILE A 69 19.10 21.03 7.77
C ILE A 69 18.15 19.93 7.25
N PRO A 70 18.50 18.64 7.32
CA PRO A 70 17.59 17.53 7.00
C PRO A 70 16.33 17.47 7.89
N ASP A 71 15.28 16.81 7.41
CA ASP A 71 13.94 16.68 8.03
C ASP A 71 13.74 15.32 8.73
N ASN A 72 14.76 14.79 9.41
CA ASN A 72 14.81 13.42 9.95
C ASN A 72 13.56 13.00 10.75
N ASP A 73 13.09 13.84 11.69
CA ASP A 73 11.91 13.52 12.51
C ASP A 73 10.62 13.37 11.68
N ILE A 74 10.49 14.20 10.64
CA ILE A 74 9.33 14.18 9.75
C ILE A 74 9.41 12.96 8.84
N LEU A 75 10.61 12.68 8.33
CA LEU A 75 10.87 11.50 7.50
C LEU A 75 10.51 10.22 8.27
N TYR A 76 11.00 10.07 9.50
CA TYR A 76 10.67 8.94 10.37
C TYR A 76 9.16 8.76 10.56
N LYS A 77 8.43 9.85 10.80
CA LYS A 77 6.96 9.81 10.93
C LYS A 77 6.26 9.39 9.64
N MET A 78 6.70 9.91 8.49
CA MET A 78 6.12 9.58 7.18
C MET A 78 6.39 8.12 6.80
N GLU A 79 7.63 7.65 6.96
CA GLU A 79 8.02 6.27 6.65
C GLU A 79 7.29 5.26 7.52
N LYS A 80 7.21 5.50 8.83
CA LYS A 80 6.45 4.64 9.74
C LYS A 80 4.98 4.52 9.31
N LYS A 81 4.36 5.62 8.89
CA LYS A 81 2.97 5.64 8.43
C LYS A 81 2.81 4.93 7.08
N THR A 82 3.71 5.15 6.13
CA THR A 82 3.72 4.46 4.84
C THR A 82 3.87 2.95 5.03
N ALA A 83 4.79 2.51 5.90
CA ALA A 83 4.98 1.10 6.23
C ALA A 83 3.75 0.46 6.87
N LEU A 84 3.05 1.18 7.77
CA LEU A 84 1.77 0.72 8.34
C LEU A 84 0.69 0.57 7.27
N LYS A 85 0.54 1.55 6.38
CA LYS A 85 -0.44 1.48 5.28
C LYS A 85 -0.16 0.34 4.32
N ARG A 86 1.12 0.10 3.99
CA ARG A 86 1.53 -1.02 3.14
C ARG A 86 1.12 -2.35 3.76
N ARG A 87 1.40 -2.55 5.06
CA ARG A 87 0.97 -3.75 5.80
C ARG A 87 -0.55 -3.91 5.80
N ALA A 88 -1.30 -2.85 6.05
CA ALA A 88 -2.76 -2.89 6.05
C ALA A 88 -3.33 -3.24 4.66
N ALA A 89 -2.78 -2.69 3.58
CA ALA A 89 -3.20 -3.01 2.22
C ALA A 89 -2.90 -4.47 1.83
N GLU A 90 -1.77 -5.00 2.32
CA GLU A 90 -1.37 -6.39 2.12
C GLU A 90 -2.31 -7.36 2.87
N GLU A 91 -2.64 -7.05 4.13
CA GLU A 91 -3.61 -7.80 4.94
C GLU A 91 -5.02 -7.80 4.32
N MET A 92 -5.48 -6.65 3.82
CA MET A 92 -6.76 -6.54 3.11
C MET A 92 -6.83 -7.37 1.83
N LYS A 93 -5.70 -7.72 1.22
CA LYS A 93 -5.66 -8.62 0.05
C LYS A 93 -5.87 -10.07 0.47
N THR A 94 -5.45 -10.44 1.67
CA THR A 94 -5.54 -11.81 2.21
C THR A 94 -6.94 -12.12 2.75
N VAL A 95 -7.60 -11.17 3.42
CA VAL A 95 -8.94 -11.41 4.03
C VAL A 95 -9.99 -11.92 3.02
N PRO A 96 -10.13 -11.36 1.80
CA PRO A 96 -11.06 -11.87 0.80
C PRO A 96 -10.71 -13.27 0.28
N GLN A 97 -9.41 -13.61 0.20
CA GLN A 97 -8.96 -14.93 -0.25
C GLN A 97 -9.32 -16.02 0.76
N ILE A 98 -9.16 -15.73 2.06
CA ILE A 98 -9.54 -16.65 3.15
C ILE A 98 -11.05 -16.91 3.13
N TYR A 99 -11.88 -15.89 2.89
CA TYR A 99 -13.34 -16.07 2.83
C TYR A 99 -13.76 -16.96 1.65
N HIS A 100 -13.20 -16.75 0.46
CA HIS A 100 -13.50 -17.57 -0.71
C HIS A 100 -13.06 -19.03 -0.52
N GLU A 101 -11.86 -19.25 0.04
CA GLU A 101 -11.34 -20.59 0.32
C GLU A 101 -12.18 -21.31 1.39
N SER A 102 -12.56 -20.61 2.46
CA SER A 102 -13.43 -21.17 3.49
C SER A 102 -14.83 -21.51 2.96
N ALA A 103 -15.41 -20.68 2.08
CA ALA A 103 -16.69 -20.99 1.45
C ALA A 103 -16.58 -22.24 0.56
N SER A 104 -15.57 -22.34 -0.29
CA SER A 104 -15.33 -23.52 -1.12
C SER A 104 -15.07 -24.79 -0.29
N ALA A 105 -14.33 -24.69 0.81
CA ALA A 105 -14.14 -25.79 1.74
C ALA A 105 -15.48 -26.25 2.31
N VAL A 106 -16.28 -25.35 2.89
CA VAL A 106 -17.60 -25.65 3.47
C VAL A 106 -18.55 -26.26 2.43
N HIS A 107 -18.52 -25.80 1.17
CA HIS A 107 -19.27 -26.43 0.08
C HIS A 107 -18.85 -27.89 -0.12
N HIS A 108 -17.55 -28.16 -0.23
CA HIS A 108 -17.04 -29.53 -0.32
C HIS A 108 -17.39 -30.37 0.92
N GLU A 109 -17.32 -29.84 2.14
CA GLU A 109 -17.68 -30.58 3.37
C GLU A 109 -19.19 -30.88 3.43
N SER A 110 -20.02 -29.92 3.02
CA SER A 110 -21.47 -30.07 2.98
C SER A 110 -21.93 -31.07 1.90
N GLU A 111 -21.29 -31.07 0.72
CA GLU A 111 -21.54 -32.06 -0.33
C GLU A 111 -21.05 -33.45 0.08
N SER A 112 -19.87 -33.55 0.71
CA SER A 112 -19.35 -34.81 1.25
C SER A 112 -20.26 -35.41 2.32
N ARG A 113 -20.81 -34.56 3.20
CA ARG A 113 -21.72 -34.97 4.27
C ARG A 113 -23.09 -35.40 3.74
N SER A 114 -23.60 -34.68 2.74
CA SER A 114 -24.88 -35.00 2.08
C SER A 114 -24.81 -36.34 1.34
N ALA A 115 -23.70 -36.62 0.64
CA ALA A 115 -23.49 -37.91 -0.03
C ALA A 115 -23.40 -39.12 0.93
N SER A 116 -23.08 -38.89 2.22
CA SER A 116 -22.98 -39.96 3.24
C SER A 116 -24.30 -40.28 3.94
N ALA A 117 -25.30 -39.39 3.87
CA ALA A 117 -26.56 -39.55 4.59
C ALA A 117 -27.61 -40.41 3.84
N ASP A 118 -27.42 -40.65 2.55
CA ASP A 118 -28.39 -41.35 1.70
C ASP A 118 -28.29 -42.90 1.71
N LEU A 119 -27.48 -43.52 2.60
CA LEU A 119 -27.28 -44.98 2.64
C LEU A 119 -27.95 -45.72 3.82
N GLU A 120 -28.72 -45.06 4.70
CA GLU A 120 -29.39 -45.76 5.81
C GLU A 120 -30.92 -45.60 5.82
N THR A 121 -31.64 -46.20 4.85
CA THR A 121 -33.05 -46.59 5.05
C THR A 121 -33.43 -47.75 4.11
N ALA A 122 -33.03 -48.98 4.45
CA ALA A 122 -33.64 -50.18 3.88
C ALA A 122 -33.54 -51.35 4.86
N GLY A 123 -34.63 -51.64 5.57
CA GLY A 123 -34.77 -52.91 6.29
C GLY A 123 -35.79 -52.90 7.42
N GLY A 124 -37.05 -53.25 7.12
CA GLY A 124 -38.03 -53.59 8.15
C GLY A 124 -39.49 -53.53 7.71
N LEU A 125 -39.93 -54.44 6.85
CA LEU A 125 -41.37 -54.70 6.63
C LEU A 125 -41.96 -55.45 7.85
N PRO A 126 -43.15 -55.11 8.36
CA PRO A 126 -43.80 -55.87 9.42
C PRO A 126 -44.58 -57.06 8.83
N PRO A 127 -44.63 -58.24 9.47
CA PRO A 127 -45.51 -59.31 9.04
C PRO A 127 -46.93 -59.06 9.58
N THR A 128 -47.90 -59.11 8.67
CA THR A 128 -49.33 -59.24 8.95
C THR A 128 -49.62 -60.59 9.62
N ARG A 129 -50.52 -60.59 10.62
CA ARG A 129 -51.06 -61.83 11.19
C ARG A 129 -52.59 -61.77 11.18
N GLN A 130 -53.17 -62.87 10.67
CA GLN A 130 -54.60 -63.15 10.49
C GLN A 130 -55.40 -63.08 11.79
#